data_AF-A0A0K2RTL2-F1
#
_entry.id   AF-A0A0K2RTL2-F1
#
_cell.length_a   1.000
_cell.length_b   1.000
_cell.length_c   1.000
_cell.angle_alpha   90.00
_cell.angle_beta   90.00
_cell.angle_gamma   90.00
#
_symmetry.space_group_name_H-M   'P 1'
#
loop_
_entity.id
_entity.type
_entity.pdbx_description
1 polymer ?
#
loop_
_entity_poly.entity_id
_entity_poly.type
_entity_poly.pdbx_seq_one_letter_code
_entity_poly.pdbx_strand_id
1 'polypeptide(L)'
;MIAINDNYADGRDMSWLWDVEFDSLREDGVEVVTGVRAYDMALRLQYDEVRFGSVDTDITAALAEFIRGSAGKPKRVFCTYTAMLAIRRELSKITTVEVVS
;
A
#
# COMPACT_ATOMS: atom_id res chain seq x y z
N MET A 1 -0.35 4.57 -2.78
CA MET A 1 0.39 3.62 -1.92
C MET A 1 -0.23 2.24 -2.02
N ILE A 2 0.57 1.18 -2.00
CA ILE A 2 0.10 -0.21 -1.86
C ILE A 2 0.70 -0.80 -0.58
N ALA A 3 -0.13 -1.36 0.31
CA ALA A 3 0.31 -1.90 1.60
C ALA A 3 -0.12 -3.37 1.78
N ILE A 4 0.84 -4.28 1.75
CA ILE A 4 0.58 -5.73 1.77
C ILE A 4 1.15 -6.38 3.02
N ASN A 5 0.27 -7.01 3.80
CA ASN A 5 0.61 -7.93 4.88
C ASN A 5 0.11 -9.35 4.54
N ASP A 6 0.68 -10.34 5.20
CA ASP A 6 0.28 -11.74 5.14
C ASP A 6 -0.08 -12.29 6.54
N ASN A 7 -0.68 -11.48 7.41
CA ASN A 7 -1.14 -11.99 8.70
C ASN A 7 -2.29 -12.97 8.49
N TYR A 8 -2.68 -13.70 9.54
CA TYR A 8 -3.76 -14.69 9.45
C TYR A 8 -5.06 -14.12 8.82
N ALA A 9 -5.42 -12.88 9.17
CA ALA A 9 -6.60 -12.20 8.64
C ALA A 9 -6.43 -11.67 7.20
N ASP A 10 -5.21 -11.61 6.67
CA ASP A 10 -4.92 -11.18 5.29
C ASP A 10 -4.83 -12.36 4.31
N GLY A 11 -4.60 -13.57 4.83
CA GLY A 11 -4.18 -14.73 4.04
C GLY A 11 -2.66 -14.88 4.07
N ARG A 12 -2.18 -16.10 4.36
CA ARG A 12 -0.74 -16.42 4.41
C ARG A 12 -0.15 -16.73 3.03
N ASP A 13 -0.99 -17.18 2.11
CA ASP A 13 -0.59 -17.42 0.73
C ASP A 13 -0.72 -16.13 -0.08
N MET A 14 0.40 -15.66 -0.61
CA MET A 14 0.51 -14.44 -1.40
C MET A 14 0.47 -14.70 -2.91
N SER A 15 0.19 -15.94 -3.33
CA SER A 15 0.05 -16.31 -4.75
C SER A 15 -0.99 -15.47 -5.48
N TRP A 16 -2.05 -15.02 -4.80
CA TRP A 16 -3.09 -14.16 -5.37
C TRP A 16 -2.55 -12.86 -5.98
N LEU A 17 -1.38 -12.35 -5.55
CA LEU A 17 -0.76 -11.18 -6.16
C LEU A 17 -0.48 -11.39 -7.65
N TRP A 18 -0.26 -12.63 -8.08
CA TRP A 18 0.04 -12.98 -9.46
C TRP A 18 -1.21 -13.09 -10.34
N ASP A 19 -2.38 -13.26 -9.74
CA ASP A 19 -3.66 -13.30 -10.46
C ASP A 19 -4.23 -11.88 -10.69
N VAL A 20 -3.66 -10.85 -10.06
CA VAL A 20 -4.09 -9.45 -10.21
C VAL A 20 -3.33 -8.78 -11.35
N GLU A 21 -4.07 -8.12 -12.24
CA GLU A 21 -3.54 -7.27 -13.32
C GLU A 21 -3.18 -5.87 -12.78
N PHE A 22 -1.88 -5.57 -12.65
CA PHE A 22 -1.42 -4.25 -12.19
C PHE A 22 -1.03 -3.29 -13.32
N ASP A 23 -1.09 -3.74 -14.58
CA ASP A 23 -0.70 -2.95 -15.76
C ASP A 23 -1.46 -1.61 -15.89
N SER A 24 -2.70 -1.56 -15.41
CA SER A 24 -3.52 -0.34 -15.32
C SER A 24 -2.89 0.77 -14.48
N LEU A 25 -1.90 0.45 -13.64
CA LEU A 25 -1.13 1.42 -12.84
C LEU A 25 0.11 1.95 -13.55
N ARG A 26 0.45 1.49 -14.75
CA ARG A 26 1.70 1.88 -15.46
C ARG A 26 1.84 3.38 -15.71
N GLU A 27 0.73 4.05 -16.02
CA GLU A 27 0.73 5.48 -16.36
C GLU A 27 1.16 6.35 -15.17
N ASP A 28 0.53 6.14 -14.01
CA ASP A 28 0.75 6.93 -12.80
C ASP A 28 1.83 6.36 -11.87
N GLY A 29 2.03 5.04 -11.91
CA GLY A 29 2.90 4.31 -10.99
C GLY A 29 2.38 4.24 -9.55
N VAL A 30 3.22 3.72 -8.66
CA VAL A 30 2.94 3.57 -7.22
C VAL A 30 3.98 4.33 -6.40
N GLU A 31 3.59 5.43 -5.77
CA GLU A 31 4.54 6.29 -5.02
C GLU A 31 5.24 5.57 -3.87
N VAL A 32 4.52 4.72 -3.12
CA VAL A 32 5.01 4.02 -1.93
C VAL A 32 4.46 2.59 -1.87
N VAL A 33 5.31 1.62 -1.59
CA VAL A 33 4.97 0.22 -1.33
C VAL A 33 5.36 -0.14 0.10
N THR A 34 4.46 -0.75 0.87
CA THR A 34 4.69 -1.00 2.30
C THR A 34 4.07 -2.28 2.84
N GLY A 35 4.37 -2.61 4.10
CA GLY A 35 3.84 -3.77 4.82
C GLY A 35 4.82 -4.93 4.87
N VAL A 36 4.47 -5.99 5.59
CA VAL A 36 5.36 -7.14 5.82
C VAL A 36 5.84 -7.77 4.50
N ARG A 37 5.01 -7.69 3.45
CA ARG A 37 5.30 -8.23 2.11
C ARG A 37 5.62 -7.13 1.09
N ALA A 38 6.12 -5.97 1.54
CA ALA A 38 6.43 -4.84 0.67
C ALA A 38 7.36 -5.23 -0.51
N TYR A 39 8.40 -6.02 -0.24
CA TYR A 39 9.34 -6.45 -1.26
C TYR A 39 8.73 -7.41 -2.29
N ASP A 40 7.82 -8.29 -1.88
CA ASP A 40 7.11 -9.17 -2.83
C ASP A 40 6.17 -8.37 -3.73
N MET A 41 5.47 -7.37 -3.16
CA MET A 41 4.65 -6.46 -3.95
C MET A 41 5.51 -5.62 -4.90
N ALA A 42 6.65 -5.12 -4.45
CA ALA A 42 7.59 -4.39 -5.31
C ALA A 42 8.05 -5.26 -6.48
N LEU A 43 8.44 -6.51 -6.22
CA LEU A 43 8.78 -7.48 -7.26
C LEU A 43 7.60 -7.71 -8.22
N ARG A 44 6.39 -7.92 -7.69
CA ARG A 44 5.18 -8.11 -8.51
C ARG A 44 4.93 -6.92 -9.43
N LEU A 45 5.10 -5.68 -8.96
CA LEU A 45 4.97 -4.47 -9.78
C LEU A 45 6.04 -4.42 -10.89
N GLN A 46 7.28 -4.86 -10.62
CA GLN A 46 8.34 -4.92 -11.64
C GLN A 46 7.98 -5.84 -12.80
N TYR A 47 7.35 -6.98 -12.53
CA TYR A 47 6.92 -7.91 -13.58
C TYR A 47 5.89 -7.29 -14.54
N ASP A 48 5.03 -6.40 -14.02
CA ASP A 48 4.08 -5.64 -14.84
C ASP A 48 4.68 -4.33 -15.34
N GLU A 49 5.98 -4.07 -15.17
CA GLU A 49 6.63 -2.81 -15.57
C GLU A 49 5.99 -1.55 -14.96
N VAL A 50 5.33 -1.70 -13.80
CA VAL A 50 4.75 -0.57 -13.06
C VAL A 50 5.86 0.09 -12.25
N ARG A 51 6.11 1.37 -12.50
CA ARG A 51 7.09 2.13 -11.72
C ARG A 51 6.61 2.29 -10.29
N PHE A 52 7.52 2.18 -9.33
CA PHE A 52 7.25 2.51 -7.95
C PHE A 52 8.37 3.35 -7.33
N GLY A 53 8.01 4.12 -6.32
CA GLY A 53 8.93 4.94 -5.53
C GLY A 53 9.54 4.15 -4.38
N SER A 54 9.29 4.59 -3.15
CA SER A 54 9.90 3.97 -1.97
C SER A 54 9.26 2.62 -1.63
N VAL A 55 10.08 1.74 -1.03
CA VAL A 55 9.65 0.45 -0.50
C VAL A 55 10.14 0.37 0.94
N ASP A 56 9.21 0.26 1.90
CA ASP A 56 9.53 0.16 3.33
C ASP A 56 8.55 -0.80 4.01
N THR A 57 9.04 -1.70 4.86
CA THR A 57 8.15 -2.61 5.60
C THR A 57 7.39 -1.91 6.73
N ASP A 58 7.86 -0.76 7.22
CA ASP A 58 7.20 0.01 8.27
C ASP A 58 6.08 0.90 7.70
N ILE A 59 4.84 0.47 7.94
CA ILE A 59 3.63 1.17 7.51
C ILE A 59 3.56 2.60 8.07
N THR A 60 4.04 2.86 9.27
CA THR A 60 3.96 4.18 9.91
C THR A 60 4.90 5.15 9.20
N ALA A 61 6.15 4.72 8.97
CA ALA A 61 7.15 5.53 8.27
C ALA A 61 6.73 5.78 6.81
N ALA A 62 6.33 4.73 6.11
CA ALA A 62 5.86 4.78 4.73
C ALA A 62 4.61 5.67 4.56
N LEU A 63 3.64 5.59 5.48
CA LEU A 63 2.46 6.45 5.45
C LEU A 63 2.84 7.92 5.67
N ALA A 64 3.76 8.20 6.59
CA ALA A 64 4.21 9.56 6.84
C ALA A 64 4.94 10.15 5.61
N GLU A 65 5.75 9.35 4.91
CA GLU A 65 6.34 9.71 3.62
C GLU A 65 5.26 9.95 2.57
N PHE A 66 4.33 9.02 2.41
CA PHE A 66 3.26 9.10 1.43
C PHE A 66 2.38 10.34 1.64
N ILE A 67 2.10 10.74 2.88
CA ILE A 67 1.35 11.97 3.19
C ILE A 67 2.13 13.23 2.81
N ARG A 68 3.43 13.27 3.08
CA ARG A 68 4.31 14.40 2.71
C ARG A 68 4.52 14.52 1.21
N GLY A 69 4.51 13.39 0.48
CA GLY A 69 4.63 13.37 -0.98
C GLY A 69 3.47 14.07 -1.68
N SER A 70 3.68 14.48 -2.93
CA SER A 70 2.63 14.92 -3.89
C SER A 70 1.51 15.79 -3.30
N ALA A 71 1.85 16.98 -2.83
CA ALA A 71 0.91 17.93 -2.24
C ALA A 71 -0.24 18.31 -3.20
N GLY A 72 -1.46 18.40 -2.69
CA GLY A 72 -2.63 18.87 -3.44
C GLY A 72 -3.26 17.86 -4.40
N LYS A 73 -2.76 16.62 -4.47
CA LYS A 73 -3.40 15.53 -5.24
C LYS A 73 -4.17 14.57 -4.33
N PRO A 74 -5.33 14.04 -4.76
CA PRO A 74 -6.00 12.95 -4.05
C PRO A 74 -5.06 11.76 -3.86
N LYS A 75 -5.04 11.20 -2.65
CA LYS A 75 -4.20 10.04 -2.31
C LYS A 75 -5.06 8.77 -2.31
N ARG A 76 -4.55 7.70 -2.93
CA ARG A 76 -5.19 6.38 -2.95
C ARG A 76 -4.32 5.34 -2.27
N VAL A 77 -4.94 4.48 -1.47
CA VAL A 77 -4.29 3.36 -0.79
C VAL A 77 -5.02 2.07 -1.13
N PHE A 78 -4.29 1.11 -1.70
CA PHE A 78 -4.72 -0.29 -1.80
C PHE A 78 -4.03 -1.08 -0.70
N CYS A 79 -4.77 -1.84 0.09
CA CYS A 79 -4.17 -2.52 1.23
C CYS A 79 -4.91 -3.79 1.63
N THR A 80 -4.18 -4.74 2.22
CA THR A 80 -4.77 -5.90 2.89
C THR A 80 -5.42 -5.48 4.22
N TYR A 81 -6.20 -6.38 4.82
CA TYR A 81 -7.04 -6.07 5.97
C TYR A 81 -6.26 -5.52 7.18
N THR A 82 -5.20 -6.19 7.62
CA THR A 82 -4.44 -5.73 8.79
C THR A 82 -3.60 -4.49 8.49
N ALA A 83 -3.14 -4.32 7.24
CA ALA A 83 -2.48 -3.11 6.79
C ALA A 83 -3.46 -1.91 6.82
N MET A 84 -4.71 -2.11 6.40
CA MET A 84 -5.78 -1.12 6.49
C MET A 84 -6.02 -0.69 7.94
N LEU A 85 -6.09 -1.62 8.89
CA LEU A 85 -6.26 -1.29 10.31
C LEU A 85 -5.10 -0.43 10.85
N ALA A 86 -3.86 -0.78 10.50
CA ALA A 86 -2.68 0.00 10.89
C ALA A 86 -2.73 1.42 10.29
N ILE A 87 -3.01 1.53 9.00
CA ILE A 87 -3.12 2.82 8.29
C ILE A 87 -4.23 3.69 8.91
N ARG A 88 -5.43 3.14 9.14
CA ARG A 88 -6.53 3.90 9.75
C ARG A 88 -6.18 4.41 11.15
N ARG A 89 -5.48 3.61 11.96
CA ARG A 89 -5.01 4.00 13.29
C ARG A 89 -4.01 5.15 13.23
N GLU A 90 -3.13 5.18 12.23
CA GLU A 90 -2.18 6.28 12.07
C GLU A 90 -2.85 7.54 11.51
N LEU A 91 -3.78 7.38 10.56
CA LEU A 91 -4.57 8.50 10.02
C LEU A 91 -5.45 9.16 11.08
N SER A 92 -6.05 8.40 12.00
CA SER A 92 -6.90 8.95 13.06
C SER A 92 -6.16 9.86 14.05
N LYS A 93 -4.82 9.85 14.05
CA LYS A 93 -3.99 10.76 14.87
C LYS A 93 -3.85 12.15 14.24
N ILE A 94 -4.11 12.29 12.94
CA ILE A 94 -3.82 13.51 12.17
C ILE A 94 -5.04 14.06 11.42
N THR A 95 -6.11 13.27 11.29
CA THR A 95 -7.35 13.69 10.65
C THR A 95 -8.55 12.90 11.16
N THR A 96 -9.75 13.42 10.91
CA THR A 96 -10.99 12.69 11.16
C THR A 96 -11.13 11.57 10.14
N VAL A 97 -11.25 10.33 10.63
CA VAL A 97 -11.48 9.15 9.80
C VAL A 97 -12.94 8.74 9.92
N GLU A 98 -13.68 8.77 8.81
CA GLU A 98 -15.08 8.38 8.79
C GLU A 98 -15.26 6.89 9.12
N VAL A 99 -16.23 6.60 9.98
CA VAL A 99 -16.64 5.22 10.28
C VAL A 99 -17.70 4.84 9.26
N VAL A 100 -17.31 4.07 8.25
CA VAL A 100 -18.24 3.47 7.31
C VAL A 100 -18.87 2.26 8.01
N SER A 101 -20.13 2.39 8.40
CA SER A 101 -20.97 1.34 9.00
C SER A 101 -21.73 0.54 7.96
#